data_AF-A0A177SH80-F1
#
_entry.id   AF-A0A177SH80-F1
#
_cell.length_a   1.000
_cell.length_b   1.000
_cell.length_c   1.000
_cell.angle_alpha   90.00
_cell.angle_beta   90.00
_cell.angle_gamma   90.00
#
_symmetry.space_group_name_H-M   'P 1'
#
loop_
_entity.id
_entity.type
_entity.pdbx_description
1 polymer ?
#
loop_
_entity_poly.entity_id
_entity_poly.type
_entity_poly.pdbx_seq_one_letter_code
_entity_poly.pdbx_strand_id
1 'polypeptide(L)'
;MQTAREERLQKLALAYRDVEWLGTRWYWNVLLFITVGILIEWTDIPLLILTIPALFLGSDFRYQLKKRKILDGYISKAQIRRQFLLRIGSHVLLYAILTIVITQTIEGPFWQMLMAIFAILTPLYFISEWIIRRDGARDPDYISDVEVARFVRQKGTSKWNTYSSDKHV
;
A
#
# COMPACT_ATOMS: atom_id res chain seq x y z
N MET A 1 16.80 11.73 24.05
CA MET A 1 17.35 10.50 23.45
C MET A 1 16.29 9.94 22.52
N GLN A 2 16.56 9.91 21.21
CA GLN A 2 15.67 9.27 20.24
C GLN A 2 15.83 7.75 20.37
N THR A 3 14.73 7.01 20.53
CA THR A 3 14.82 5.55 20.67
C THR A 3 15.08 4.89 19.30
N ALA A 4 15.73 3.73 19.26
CA ALA A 4 16.00 3.00 18.01
C ALA A 4 14.70 2.68 17.22
N ARG A 5 13.58 2.54 17.93
CA ARG A 5 12.23 2.39 17.36
C ARG A 5 11.74 3.66 16.65
N GLU A 6 11.95 4.83 17.25
CA GLU A 6 11.57 6.12 16.66
C GLU A 6 12.40 6.45 15.41
N GLU A 7 13.71 6.17 15.43
CA GLU A 7 14.57 6.34 14.26
C GLU A 7 14.11 5.44 13.10
N ARG A 8 13.83 4.17 13.40
CA ARG A 8 13.28 3.21 12.43
C ARG A 8 11.95 3.70 11.85
N LEU A 9 11.02 4.13 12.70
CA LEU A 9 9.71 4.65 12.29
C LEU A 9 9.85 5.91 11.42
N GLN A 10 10.79 6.78 11.74
CA GLN A 10 11.09 7.98 10.96
C GLN A 10 11.64 7.66 9.56
N LYS A 11 12.60 6.72 9.45
CA LYS A 11 13.12 6.27 8.14
C LYS A 11 12.03 5.62 7.30
N LEU A 12 11.17 4.82 7.91
CA LEU A 12 10.01 4.22 7.23
C LEU A 12 9.00 5.27 6.77
N ALA A 13 8.73 6.28 7.58
CA ALA A 13 7.83 7.38 7.22
C ALA A 13 8.36 8.23 6.07
N LEU A 14 9.68 8.49 6.01
CA LEU A 14 10.32 9.14 4.87
C LEU A 14 10.17 8.29 3.59
N ALA A 15 10.44 6.98 3.69
CA ALA A 15 10.27 6.08 2.56
C ALA A 15 8.81 5.95 2.09
N TYR A 16 7.86 5.97 3.03
CA TYR A 16 6.43 5.98 2.76
C TYR A 16 6.02 7.23 1.98
N ARG A 17 6.42 8.42 2.45
CA ARG A 17 6.16 9.68 1.74
C ARG A 17 6.80 9.72 0.34
N ASP A 18 8.03 9.25 0.20
CA ASP A 18 8.77 9.27 -1.06
C ASP A 18 8.19 8.32 -2.12
N VAL A 19 7.56 7.21 -1.70
CA VAL A 19 7.06 6.18 -2.61
C VAL A 19 5.55 6.27 -2.81
N GLU A 20 4.80 6.59 -1.77
CA GLU A 20 3.34 6.52 -1.78
C GLU A 20 2.71 7.81 -2.34
N TRP A 21 3.24 8.27 -3.48
CA TRP A 21 2.76 9.43 -4.23
C TRP A 21 1.27 9.30 -4.59
N LEU A 22 0.83 8.09 -4.95
CA LEU A 22 -0.56 7.75 -5.32
C LEU A 22 -1.51 7.70 -4.11
N GLY A 23 -1.06 7.17 -2.97
CA GLY A 23 -1.88 7.08 -1.75
C GLY A 23 -2.02 8.41 -1.01
N THR A 24 -0.98 9.26 -1.06
CA THR A 24 -0.92 10.49 -0.25
C THR A 24 -1.69 11.66 -0.87
N ARG A 25 -1.93 11.65 -2.19
CA ARG A 25 -2.46 12.81 -2.93
C ARG A 25 -3.68 12.42 -3.76
N TRP A 26 -4.86 12.66 -3.18
CA TRP A 26 -6.17 12.31 -3.74
C TRP A 26 -6.38 12.75 -5.21
N TYR A 27 -5.80 13.88 -5.61
CA TYR A 27 -5.92 14.41 -6.97
C TYR A 27 -5.22 13.54 -8.03
N TRP A 28 -4.16 12.79 -7.68
CA TRP A 28 -3.56 11.82 -8.61
C TRP A 28 -4.48 10.64 -8.86
N ASN A 29 -5.22 10.20 -7.85
CA ASN A 29 -6.21 9.14 -8.01
C ASN A 29 -7.32 9.61 -8.94
N VAL A 30 -7.83 10.82 -8.74
CA VAL A 30 -8.85 11.41 -9.63
C VAL A 30 -8.34 11.50 -11.07
N LEU A 31 -7.12 12.03 -11.29
CA LEU A 31 -6.49 12.10 -12.62
C LEU A 31 -6.38 10.72 -13.26
N LEU A 32 -5.97 9.71 -12.49
CA LEU A 32 -5.80 8.34 -12.94
C LEU A 32 -7.14 7.69 -13.31
N PHE A 33 -8.19 7.88 -12.51
CA PHE A 33 -9.55 7.45 -12.84
C PHE A 33 -10.07 8.13 -14.12
N ILE A 34 -9.88 9.44 -14.28
CA ILE A 34 -10.28 10.18 -15.48
C ILE A 34 -9.53 9.66 -16.71
N THR A 35 -8.21 9.50 -16.60
CA THR A 35 -7.36 9.04 -17.71
C THR A 35 -7.77 7.66 -18.18
N VAL A 36 -7.96 6.73 -17.23
CA VAL A 36 -8.39 5.36 -17.54
C VAL A 36 -9.80 5.34 -18.11
N GLY A 37 -10.72 6.17 -17.59
CA GLY A 37 -12.08 6.30 -18.14
C GLY A 37 -12.09 6.75 -19.60
N ILE A 38 -11.33 7.81 -19.92
CA ILE A 38 -11.18 8.30 -21.31
C ILE A 38 -10.60 7.21 -22.21
N LEU A 39 -9.57 6.49 -21.75
CA LEU A 39 -8.96 5.42 -22.53
C LEU A 39 -9.93 4.26 -22.81
N ILE A 40 -10.74 3.86 -21.81
CA ILE A 40 -11.77 2.84 -22.00
C ILE A 40 -12.75 3.28 -23.09
N GLU A 41 -13.22 4.53 -23.04
CA GLU A 41 -14.17 5.07 -24.02
C GLU A 41 -13.57 5.16 -25.42
N TRP A 42 -12.29 5.48 -25.55
CA TRP A 42 -11.61 5.61 -26.85
C TRP A 42 -11.22 4.27 -27.47
N THR A 43 -10.80 3.29 -26.66
CA THR A 43 -10.33 2.01 -27.18
C THR A 43 -11.40 0.92 -27.17
N ASP A 44 -12.53 1.14 -26.49
CA ASP A 44 -13.56 0.13 -26.22
C ASP A 44 -12.98 -1.12 -25.53
N ILE A 45 -12.03 -0.91 -24.60
CA ILE A 45 -11.38 -1.99 -23.82
C ILE A 45 -11.70 -1.78 -22.34
N PRO A 46 -12.81 -2.35 -21.84
CA PRO A 46 -13.21 -2.22 -20.43
C PRO A 46 -12.14 -2.71 -19.43
N LEU A 47 -11.34 -3.72 -19.82
CA LEU A 47 -10.28 -4.29 -18.97
C LEU A 47 -9.18 -3.28 -18.60
N LEU A 48 -9.09 -2.13 -19.28
CA LEU A 48 -8.18 -1.05 -18.89
C LEU A 48 -8.46 -0.54 -17.47
N ILE A 49 -9.66 -0.78 -16.91
CA ILE A 49 -9.95 -0.47 -15.50
C ILE A 49 -8.98 -1.16 -14.52
N LEU A 50 -8.41 -2.30 -14.90
CA LEU A 50 -7.43 -3.04 -14.10
C LEU A 50 -6.07 -2.34 -13.99
N THR A 51 -5.79 -1.38 -14.86
CA THR A 51 -4.56 -0.57 -14.77
C THR A 51 -4.51 0.23 -13.45
N ILE A 52 -5.67 0.62 -12.93
CA ILE A 52 -5.78 1.35 -11.66
C ILE A 52 -5.22 0.51 -10.51
N PRO A 53 -5.83 -0.65 -10.16
CA PRO A 53 -5.30 -1.47 -9.07
C PRO A 53 -3.89 -2.01 -9.36
N ALA A 54 -3.49 -2.18 -10.62
CA ALA A 54 -2.12 -2.59 -10.98
C ALA A 54 -1.09 -1.52 -10.57
N LEU A 55 -1.39 -0.24 -10.80
CA LEU A 55 -0.53 0.87 -10.40
C LEU A 55 -0.45 0.98 -8.87
N PHE A 56 -1.55 0.75 -8.16
CA PHE A 56 -1.53 0.67 -6.70
C PHE A 56 -0.66 -0.49 -6.18
N LEU A 57 -0.81 -1.68 -6.76
CA LEU A 57 0.00 -2.84 -6.41
C LEU A 57 1.50 -2.59 -6.66
N GLY A 58 1.83 -1.99 -7.80
CA GLY A 58 3.21 -1.62 -8.12
C GLY A 58 3.79 -0.59 -7.14
N SER A 59 2.99 0.41 -6.76
CA SER A 59 3.37 1.41 -5.75
C SER A 59 3.61 0.78 -4.39
N ASP A 60 2.69 -0.06 -3.91
CA ASP A 60 2.86 -0.78 -2.63
C ASP A 60 4.09 -1.68 -2.68
N PHE A 61 4.28 -2.45 -3.75
CA PHE A 61 5.45 -3.32 -3.92
C PHE A 61 6.77 -2.54 -3.81
N ARG A 62 6.85 -1.37 -4.47
CA ARG A 62 8.03 -0.48 -4.36
C ARG A 62 8.26 -0.01 -2.93
N TYR A 63 7.19 0.30 -2.19
CA TYR A 63 7.30 0.71 -0.79
C TYR A 63 7.76 -0.45 0.10
N GLN A 64 7.18 -1.65 -0.06
CA GLN A 64 7.57 -2.83 0.71
C GLN A 64 9.03 -3.24 0.44
N LEU A 65 9.54 -3.05 -0.78
CA LEU A 65 10.97 -3.24 -1.08
C LEU A 65 11.86 -2.23 -0.33
N LYS A 66 11.47 -0.95 -0.27
CA LYS A 66 12.21 0.04 0.54
C LYS A 66 12.13 -0.27 2.02
N LYS A 67 10.94 -0.64 2.53
CA LYS A 67 10.73 -1.07 3.92
C LYS A 67 11.66 -2.23 4.27
N ARG A 68 11.74 -3.25 3.43
CA ARG A 68 12.68 -4.36 3.59
C ARG A 68 14.14 -3.91 3.71
N LYS A 69 14.61 -3.01 2.84
CA LYS A 69 15.99 -2.49 2.89
C LYS A 69 16.27 -1.70 4.17
N ILE A 70 15.30 -0.89 4.62
CA ILE A 70 15.43 -0.11 5.86
C ILE A 70 15.51 -1.04 7.07
N LEU A 71 14.65 -2.06 7.12
CA LEU A 71 14.57 -3.01 8.22
C LEU A 71 15.79 -3.94 8.34
N ASP A 72 16.54 -4.16 7.26
CA ASP A 72 17.75 -5.02 7.24
C ASP A 72 18.83 -4.56 8.24
N GLY A 73 18.85 -3.26 8.58
CA GLY A 73 19.75 -2.72 9.60
C GLY A 73 19.25 -2.82 11.05
N TYR A 74 18.03 -3.33 11.29
CA TYR A 74 17.40 -3.27 12.61
C TYR A 74 16.87 -4.62 13.13
N ILE A 75 16.44 -5.52 12.25
CA ILE A 75 15.78 -6.77 12.65
C ILE A 75 16.32 -7.97 11.86
N SER A 76 15.99 -9.19 12.30
CA SER A 76 16.53 -10.39 11.66
C SER A 76 16.02 -10.58 10.23
N LYS A 77 16.86 -11.14 9.35
CA LYS A 77 16.49 -11.47 7.96
C LYS A 77 15.24 -12.35 7.86
N ALA A 78 15.03 -13.24 8.83
CA ALA A 78 13.86 -14.10 8.91
C ALA A 78 12.57 -13.31 9.15
N GLN A 79 12.58 -12.37 10.11
CA GLN A 79 11.45 -11.48 10.40
C GLN A 79 11.12 -10.62 9.17
N ILE A 80 12.13 -10.00 8.54
CA ILE A 80 11.95 -9.16 7.35
C ILE A 80 11.30 -9.95 6.22
N ARG A 81 11.81 -11.16 5.94
CA ARG A 81 11.28 -12.01 4.87
C ARG A 81 9.83 -12.39 5.14
N ARG A 82 9.52 -12.77 6.38
CA ARG A 82 8.15 -13.14 6.78
C ARG A 82 7.18 -11.98 6.64
N GLN A 83 7.52 -10.81 7.18
CA GLN A 83 6.69 -9.60 7.08
C GLN A 83 6.46 -9.20 5.62
N PHE A 84 7.52 -9.23 4.79
CA PHE A 84 7.45 -8.92 3.37
C PHE A 84 6.54 -9.90 2.61
N LEU A 85 6.71 -11.20 2.82
CA LEU A 85 5.93 -12.23 2.13
C LEU A 85 4.45 -12.19 2.53
N LEU A 86 4.14 -11.96 3.81
CA LEU A 86 2.75 -11.83 4.26
C LEU A 86 2.07 -10.61 3.62
N ARG A 87 2.77 -9.47 3.57
CA ARG A 87 2.22 -8.23 3.03
C ARG A 87 2.07 -8.29 1.51
N ILE A 88 3.10 -8.69 0.77
CA ILE A 88 3.02 -8.83 -0.68
C ILE A 88 2.08 -9.96 -1.09
N GLY A 89 2.15 -11.11 -0.40
CA GLY A 89 1.28 -12.25 -0.70
C GLY A 89 -0.19 -11.90 -0.53
N SER A 90 -0.56 -11.19 0.54
CA SER A 90 -1.95 -10.72 0.73
C SER A 90 -2.39 -9.73 -0.34
N HIS A 91 -1.58 -8.73 -0.70
CA HIS A 91 -1.95 -7.78 -1.76
C HIS A 91 -2.02 -8.43 -3.14
N VAL A 92 -1.12 -9.36 -3.47
CA VAL A 92 -1.17 -10.13 -4.72
C VAL A 92 -2.44 -10.98 -4.77
N LEU A 93 -2.80 -11.65 -3.65
CA LEU A 93 -4.03 -12.44 -3.57
C LEU A 93 -5.29 -11.57 -3.74
N LEU A 94 -5.36 -10.44 -3.02
CA LEU A 94 -6.48 -9.50 -3.15
C LEU A 94 -6.59 -8.94 -4.56
N TYR A 95 -5.47 -8.63 -5.21
CA TYR A 95 -5.44 -8.15 -6.59
C TYR A 95 -5.87 -9.22 -7.60
N ALA A 96 -5.43 -10.46 -7.43
CA ALA A 96 -5.85 -11.57 -8.28
C ALA A 96 -7.37 -11.77 -8.18
N ILE A 97 -7.93 -11.72 -6.97
CA ILE A 97 -9.37 -11.84 -6.74
C ILE A 97 -10.11 -10.64 -7.33
N LEU A 98 -9.62 -9.41 -7.14
CA LEU A 98 -10.19 -8.21 -7.75
C LEU A 98 -10.26 -8.34 -9.27
N THR A 99 -9.19 -8.86 -9.89
CA THR A 99 -9.11 -9.08 -11.33
C THR A 99 -10.17 -10.08 -11.78
N ILE A 100 -10.32 -11.20 -11.07
CA ILE A 100 -11.36 -12.20 -11.37
C ILE A 100 -12.75 -11.57 -11.26
N VAL A 101 -13.03 -10.84 -10.17
CA VAL A 101 -14.33 -10.22 -9.94
C VAL A 101 -14.66 -9.20 -11.02
N ILE A 102 -13.72 -8.32 -11.37
CA ILE A 102 -13.91 -7.34 -12.44
C ILE A 102 -14.19 -8.07 -13.75
N THR A 103 -13.33 -9.00 -14.17
CA THR A 103 -13.52 -9.74 -15.43
C THR A 103 -14.86 -10.45 -15.50
N GLN A 104 -15.35 -11.01 -14.39
CA GLN A 104 -16.65 -11.71 -14.34
C GLN A 104 -17.86 -10.77 -14.35
N THR A 105 -17.69 -9.51 -13.97
CA THR A 105 -18.79 -8.54 -13.82
C THR A 105 -18.73 -7.40 -14.82
N ILE A 106 -17.75 -7.41 -15.72
CA ILE A 106 -17.45 -6.30 -16.64
C ILE A 106 -18.54 -6.06 -17.68
N GLU A 107 -19.26 -7.12 -18.07
CA GLU A 107 -20.39 -7.04 -19.00
C GLU A 107 -21.70 -6.64 -18.29
N GLY A 108 -21.71 -6.66 -16.95
CA GLY A 108 -22.87 -6.33 -16.13
C GLY A 108 -22.97 -4.84 -15.79
N PRO A 109 -24.06 -4.43 -15.13
CA PRO A 109 -24.20 -3.08 -14.62
C PRO A 109 -23.08 -2.75 -13.62
N PHE A 110 -22.56 -1.51 -13.70
CA PHE A 110 -21.51 -1.03 -12.80
C PHE A 110 -21.79 -1.30 -11.30
N TRP A 111 -23.06 -1.14 -10.87
CA TRP A 111 -23.46 -1.41 -9.48
C TRP A 111 -23.29 -2.87 -9.08
N GLN A 112 -23.50 -3.82 -9.99
CA GLN A 112 -23.30 -5.24 -9.72
C GLN A 112 -21.81 -5.55 -9.51
N MET A 113 -20.93 -5.02 -10.37
CA MET A 113 -19.48 -5.09 -10.19
C MET A 113 -19.05 -4.48 -8.84
N LEU A 114 -19.54 -3.27 -8.53
CA LEU A 114 -19.20 -2.58 -7.29
C LEU A 114 -19.61 -3.39 -6.04
N MET A 115 -20.83 -3.93 -6.02
CA MET A 115 -21.32 -4.74 -4.91
C MET A 115 -20.55 -6.05 -4.79
N ALA A 116 -20.21 -6.71 -5.91
CA ALA A 116 -19.40 -7.93 -5.90
C ALA A 116 -17.99 -7.67 -5.35
N ILE A 117 -17.37 -6.56 -5.76
CA ILE A 117 -16.07 -6.10 -5.25
C ILE A 117 -16.12 -5.95 -3.73
N PHE A 118 -17.09 -5.21 -3.19
CA PHE A 118 -17.19 -5.01 -1.74
C PHE A 118 -17.54 -6.31 -1.01
N ALA A 119 -18.51 -7.08 -1.50
CA ALA A 119 -18.94 -8.33 -0.86
C ALA A 119 -17.81 -9.36 -0.75
N ILE A 120 -16.89 -9.41 -1.71
CA ILE A 120 -15.79 -10.39 -1.75
C ILE A 120 -14.51 -9.81 -1.12
N LEU A 121 -14.06 -8.64 -1.57
CA LEU A 121 -12.75 -8.12 -1.14
C LEU A 121 -12.76 -7.53 0.26
N THR A 122 -13.85 -6.93 0.72
CA THR A 122 -13.91 -6.39 2.09
C THR A 122 -13.67 -7.46 3.15
N PRO A 123 -14.39 -8.61 3.18
CA PRO A 123 -14.12 -9.64 4.18
C PRO A 123 -12.72 -10.24 4.02
N LEU A 124 -12.26 -10.47 2.80
CA LEU A 124 -10.90 -10.97 2.54
C LEU A 124 -9.82 -10.02 3.04
N TYR A 125 -10.00 -8.72 2.84
CA TYR A 125 -9.11 -7.69 3.35
C TYR A 125 -9.05 -7.75 4.88
N PHE A 126 -10.21 -7.81 5.56
CA PHE A 126 -10.25 -7.92 7.02
C PHE A 126 -9.58 -9.19 7.53
N ILE A 127 -9.78 -10.34 6.89
CA ILE A 127 -9.10 -11.59 7.24
C ILE A 127 -7.59 -11.44 7.07
N SER A 128 -7.13 -10.88 5.94
CA SER A 128 -5.70 -10.68 5.67
C SER A 128 -5.05 -9.76 6.71
N GLU A 129 -5.72 -8.66 7.05
CA GLU A 129 -5.24 -7.68 8.02
C GLU A 129 -5.25 -8.27 9.44
N TRP A 130 -6.24 -9.10 9.78
CA TRP A 130 -6.27 -9.83 11.04
C TRP A 130 -5.10 -10.80 11.16
N ILE A 131 -4.80 -11.58 10.11
CA ILE A 131 -3.64 -12.48 10.09
C ILE A 131 -2.35 -11.69 10.27
N ILE A 132 -2.16 -10.60 9.52
CA ILE A 132 -0.96 -9.75 9.58
C ILE A 132 -0.79 -9.14 10.98
N ARG A 133 -1.86 -8.63 11.59
CA ARG A 133 -1.80 -8.05 12.94
C ARG A 133 -1.52 -9.10 14.00
N ARG A 134 -2.12 -10.29 13.89
CA ARG A 134 -1.85 -11.41 14.79
C ARG A 134 -0.40 -11.87 14.68
N ASP A 135 0.16 -11.86 13.49
CA ASP A 135 1.57 -12.16 13.22
C ASP A 135 2.49 -11.11 13.83
N GLY A 136 2.18 -9.83 13.59
CA GLY A 136 2.90 -8.69 14.13
C GLY A 136 2.83 -8.56 15.65
N ALA A 137 1.73 -8.98 16.28
CA ALA A 137 1.62 -9.00 17.74
C ALA A 137 2.59 -10.00 18.41
N ARG A 138 3.10 -10.99 17.65
CA ARG A 138 4.13 -11.92 18.12
C ARG A 138 5.55 -11.41 17.90
N ASP A 139 5.70 -10.29 17.20
CA ASP A 139 6.98 -9.70 16.83
C ASP A 139 7.10 -8.29 17.46
N PRO A 140 7.86 -8.14 18.57
CA PRO A 140 7.93 -6.87 19.31
C PRO A 140 8.54 -5.73 18.47
N ASP A 141 9.24 -6.07 17.39
CA ASP A 141 9.87 -5.15 16.46
C ASP A 141 9.00 -4.82 15.23
N TYR A 142 7.79 -5.38 15.16
CA TYR A 142 6.87 -5.15 14.05
C TYR A 142 6.37 -3.71 14.03
N ILE A 143 6.60 -3.03 12.89
CA ILE A 143 6.03 -1.72 12.60
C ILE A 143 5.01 -1.88 11.48
N SER A 144 3.74 -1.66 11.82
CA SER A 144 2.64 -1.73 10.85
C SER A 144 2.65 -0.53 9.91
N ASP A 145 2.20 -0.70 8.68
CA ASP A 145 2.09 0.43 7.74
C ASP A 145 1.07 1.47 8.22
N VAL A 146 0.06 1.04 8.99
CA VAL A 146 -0.90 1.93 9.67
C VAL A 146 -0.20 2.85 10.67
N GLU A 147 0.78 2.32 11.41
CA GLU A 147 1.59 3.11 12.35
C GLU A 147 2.47 4.12 11.60
N VAL A 148 3.09 3.70 10.50
CA VAL A 148 3.89 4.59 9.63
C VAL A 148 3.00 5.72 9.07
N ALA A 149 1.85 5.38 8.51
CA ALA A 149 0.90 6.35 7.95
C ALA A 149 0.38 7.33 9.01
N ARG A 150 0.08 6.85 10.22
CA ARG A 150 -0.34 7.69 11.35
C ARG A 150 0.77 8.65 11.76
N PHE A 151 2.01 8.18 11.82
CA PHE A 151 3.18 9.00 12.14
C PHE A 151 3.40 10.10 11.10
N VAL A 152 3.24 9.78 9.80
CA VAL A 152 3.30 10.75 8.70
C VAL A 152 2.22 11.83 8.86
N ARG A 153 0.97 11.44 9.13
CA ARG A 153 -0.15 12.38 9.34
C ARG A 153 0.06 13.27 10.58
N GLN A 154 0.54 12.70 11.68
CA GLN A 154 0.73 13.44 12.94
C GLN A 154 1.86 14.46 12.90
N LYS A 155 2.97 14.19 12.19
CA LYS A 155 4.11 15.10 12.20
C LYS A 155 3.93 16.37 11.37
N GLY A 156 2.93 16.46 10.48
CA GLY A 156 2.61 17.65 9.69
C GLY A 156 3.74 18.07 8.73
N THR A 157 3.43 18.62 7.56
CA THR A 157 4.42 18.94 6.51
C THR A 157 5.58 19.85 6.95
N SER A 158 5.40 20.69 7.98
CA SER A 158 6.42 21.68 8.39
C SER A 158 7.61 21.09 9.17
N LYS A 159 7.42 20.05 9.99
CA LYS A 159 8.53 19.41 10.73
C LYS A 159 9.40 18.50 9.86
N TRP A 160 9.00 18.23 8.62
CA TRP A 160 9.77 17.36 7.71
C TRP A 160 10.89 18.08 6.97
N ASN A 161 10.81 19.40 6.79
CA ASN A 161 11.85 20.17 6.10
C ASN A 161 13.16 20.18 6.89
N THR A 162 13.09 20.15 8.23
CA THR A 162 14.26 19.97 9.09
C THR A 162 14.90 18.59 8.94
N TYR A 163 14.11 17.53 8.69
CA TYR A 163 14.64 16.17 8.54
C TYR A 163 15.16 15.84 7.13
N SER A 164 14.70 16.57 6.10
CA SER A 164 15.23 16.43 4.74
C SER A 164 16.60 17.09 4.57
N SER A 165 16.95 18.04 5.45
CA SER A 165 18.25 18.72 5.44
C SER A 165 19.39 17.81 5.90
N ASP A 166 19.10 16.79 6.72
CA ASP A 166 20.11 15.86 7.24
C ASP A 166 20.50 14.74 6.25
N LYS A 167 20.19 14.90 4.95
CA LYS A 167 20.73 14.02 3.88
C LYS A 167 22.22 14.26 3.58
N HIS A 168 22.92 15.04 4.41
CA HIS A 168 24.35 15.31 4.33
C HIS A 168 25.06 15.07 5.67
N VAL A 169 24.96 13.87 6.26
CA VAL A 169 26.00 13.31 7.15
C VAL A 169 26.07 11.80 6.95
#